data_AF-A0A6G3UVV4-F1
#
_entry.id   AF-A0A6G3UVV4-F1
#
_cell.length_a   1.000
_cell.length_b   1.000
_cell.length_c   1.000
_cell.angle_alpha   90.00
_cell.angle_beta   90.00
_cell.angle_gamma   90.00
#
_symmetry.space_group_name_H-M   'P 1'
#
loop_
_entity.id
_entity.type
_entity.pdbx_description
1 polymer ?
#
loop_
_entity_poly.entity_id
_entity_poly.type
_entity_poly.pdbx_seq_one_letter_code
_entity_poly.pdbx_strand_id
1 'polypeptide(L)'
;ADSVALLASEVPLSPAAAGPARELLGGPADRAEQRLLGAVAALPPDESAEPYNEAHDAPWHQTRLLLRLHRYAHEVVHGAPDPPL
;
A
#
# COMPACT_ATOMS: atom_id res chain seq x y z
N ALA A 1 26.86 -8.06 0.09
CA ALA A 1 26.03 -8.08 -1.12
C ALA A 1 24.94 -7.03 -0.94
N ASP A 2 24.62 -6.28 -1.98
CA ASP A 2 23.52 -5.31 -1.99
C ASP A 2 22.17 -6.06 -1.99
N SER A 3 21.31 -5.77 -1.01
CA SER A 3 19.99 -6.43 -0.87
C SER A 3 19.09 -6.19 -2.08
N VAL A 4 19.25 -5.06 -2.78
CA VAL A 4 18.48 -4.77 -3.99
C VAL A 4 18.91 -5.68 -5.14
N ALA A 5 20.22 -5.85 -5.33
CA ALA A 5 20.76 -6.76 -6.35
C ALA A 5 20.36 -8.23 -6.09
N LEU A 6 20.26 -8.63 -4.81
CA LEU A 6 19.75 -9.95 -4.43
C LEU A 6 18.28 -10.11 -4.86
N LEU A 7 17.41 -9.16 -4.49
CA LEU A 7 15.98 -9.22 -4.83
C LEU A 7 15.70 -9.16 -6.33
N ALA A 8 16.59 -8.54 -7.11
CA ALA A 8 16.51 -8.57 -8.57
C ALA A 8 16.81 -9.97 -9.16
N SER A 9 17.56 -10.81 -8.44
CA SER A 9 17.93 -12.16 -8.87
C SER A 9 16.99 -13.22 -8.31
N GLU A 10 16.68 -13.14 -7.01
CA GLU A 10 15.85 -14.10 -6.29
C GLU A 10 14.99 -13.40 -5.23
N VAL A 11 13.71 -13.76 -5.18
CA VAL A 11 12.79 -13.31 -4.12
C VAL A 11 12.60 -14.44 -3.13
N PRO A 12 12.98 -14.28 -1.84
CA PRO A 12 12.86 -15.33 -0.83
C PRO A 12 11.40 -15.49 -0.39
N LEU A 13 10.62 -16.19 -1.22
CA LEU A 13 9.20 -16.46 -0.95
C LEU A 13 9.04 -17.56 0.10
N SER A 14 8.07 -17.37 1.00
CA SER A 14 7.66 -18.44 1.91
C SER A 14 6.99 -19.58 1.13
N PRO A 15 6.98 -20.83 1.65
CA PRO A 15 6.27 -21.94 1.01
C PRO A 15 4.78 -21.66 0.76
N ALA A 16 4.14 -20.85 1.61
CA ALA A 16 2.75 -20.43 1.45
C ALA A 16 2.52 -19.52 0.23
N ALA A 17 3.58 -18.96 -0.34
CA ALA A 17 3.54 -18.10 -1.52
C ALA A 17 3.86 -18.84 -2.83
N ALA A 18 3.88 -20.18 -2.82
CA ALA A 18 4.21 -21.01 -4.00
C ALA A 18 3.07 -21.16 -5.03
N GLY A 19 1.88 -20.64 -4.73
CA GLY A 19 0.71 -20.71 -5.61
C GLY A 19 0.66 -19.59 -6.67
N PRO A 20 -0.36 -19.61 -7.55
CA PRO A 20 -0.54 -18.58 -8.56
C PRO A 20 -0.72 -17.19 -7.94
N ALA A 21 0.06 -16.21 -8.41
CA ALA A 21 0.05 -14.84 -7.89
C ALA A 21 -1.36 -14.21 -7.87
N ARG A 22 -2.16 -14.44 -8.92
CA ARG A 22 -3.55 -13.97 -9.04
C ARG A 22 -4.46 -14.46 -7.90
N GLU A 23 -4.19 -15.63 -7.33
CA GLU A 23 -4.98 -16.24 -6.26
C GLU A 23 -4.48 -15.80 -4.88
N LEU A 24 -3.18 -15.54 -4.76
CA LEU A 24 -2.54 -15.22 -3.48
C LEU A 24 -2.50 -13.72 -3.15
N LEU A 25 -2.43 -12.86 -4.17
CA LEU A 25 -2.22 -11.42 -3.98
C LEU A 25 -3.51 -10.63 -3.74
N GLY A 26 -4.67 -11.18 -4.11
CA GLY A 26 -5.98 -10.54 -3.89
C GLY A 26 -6.23 -10.22 -2.42
N GLY A 27 -6.11 -11.20 -1.52
CA GLY A 27 -6.35 -10.99 -0.09
C GLY A 27 -5.47 -9.90 0.55
N PRO A 28 -4.14 -9.87 0.32
CA PRO A 28 -3.29 -8.76 0.73
C PRO A 28 -3.70 -7.39 0.16
N ALA A 29 -4.12 -7.31 -1.11
CA ALA A 29 -4.57 -6.07 -1.73
C ALA A 29 -5.89 -5.57 -1.13
N ASP A 30 -6.86 -6.46 -0.90
CA ASP A 30 -8.11 -6.15 -0.22
C ASP A 30 -7.85 -5.62 1.19
N ARG A 31 -6.90 -6.21 1.92
CA ARG A 31 -6.50 -5.70 3.25
C ARG A 31 -5.88 -4.30 3.18
N ALA A 32 -5.12 -4.00 2.13
CA ALA A 32 -4.58 -2.65 1.96
C ALA A 32 -5.70 -1.63 1.69
N GLU A 33 -6.69 -1.99 0.88
CA GLU A 33 -7.89 -1.18 0.63
C GLU A 33 -8.70 -0.96 1.90
N GLN A 34 -9.03 -2.02 2.65
CA GLN A 34 -9.78 -1.93 3.90
C GLN A 34 -9.11 -1.01 4.92
N ARG A 35 -7.77 -1.08 5.04
CA ARG A 35 -7.01 -0.20 5.92
C ARG A 35 -7.06 1.26 5.46
N LEU A 36 -6.98 1.50 4.16
CA LEU A 36 -7.12 2.84 3.59
C LEU A 36 -8.51 3.40 3.88
N LEU A 37 -9.57 2.66 3.57
CA LEU A 37 -10.95 3.07 3.82
C LEU A 37 -11.20 3.38 5.30
N GLY A 38 -10.68 2.52 6.19
CA GLY A 38 -10.76 2.77 7.63
C GLY A 38 -10.02 4.04 8.07
N ALA A 39 -8.86 4.32 7.50
CA ALA A 39 -8.11 5.56 7.80
C ALA A 39 -8.81 6.81 7.27
N VAL A 40 -9.35 6.76 6.05
CA VAL A 40 -10.16 7.85 5.48
C VAL A 40 -11.39 8.13 6.34
N ALA A 41 -12.10 7.09 6.77
CA ALA A 41 -13.27 7.22 7.64
C ALA A 41 -12.93 7.79 9.03
N ALA A 42 -11.68 7.67 9.47
CA ALA A 42 -11.20 8.20 10.75
C ALA A 42 -10.56 9.58 10.64
N LEU A 43 -10.54 10.21 9.46
CA LEU A 43 -10.00 11.55 9.30
C LEU A 43 -10.84 12.56 10.09
N PRO A 44 -10.18 13.56 10.72
CA PRO A 44 -10.90 14.62 11.41
C PRO A 44 -11.72 15.44 10.38
N PRO A 45 -12.90 15.95 10.78
CA PRO A 45 -13.65 16.90 9.97
C PRO A 45 -12.85 18.19 9.76
N ASP A 46 -13.23 18.99 8.76
CA ASP A 46 -12.57 20.26 8.49
C ASP A 46 -12.80 21.24 9.65
N GLU A 47 -11.74 21.58 10.39
CA GLU A 47 -11.77 22.48 11.53
C GLU A 47 -11.36 23.88 11.09
N SER A 48 -12.26 24.60 10.43
CA SER A 48 -11.98 25.95 9.90
C SER A 48 -11.82 27.05 10.97
N ALA A 49 -11.75 26.70 12.26
CA ALA A 49 -11.83 27.66 13.37
C ALA A 49 -10.76 27.49 14.47
N GLU A 50 -10.02 26.37 14.51
CA GLU A 50 -8.99 26.17 15.54
C GLU A 50 -7.59 26.58 15.07
N PRO A 51 -6.71 27.06 15.98
CA PRO A 51 -5.31 27.30 15.65
C PRO A 51 -4.64 26.01 15.15
N TYR A 52 -3.71 26.16 14.22
CA TYR A 52 -2.93 25.04 13.69
C TYR A 52 -2.28 24.21 14.81
N ASN A 53 -2.48 22.90 14.75
CA ASN A 53 -1.91 21.90 15.65
C ASN A 53 -1.36 20.73 14.82
N GLU A 54 -0.04 20.52 14.85
CA GLU A 54 0.65 19.46 14.10
C GLU A 54 0.19 18.04 14.48
N ALA A 55 -0.40 17.85 15.66
CA ALA A 55 -0.99 16.56 16.04
C ALA A 55 -2.13 16.15 15.09
N HIS A 56 -2.80 17.12 14.45
CA HIS A 56 -3.87 16.88 13.48
C HIS A 56 -3.34 16.38 12.13
N ASP A 57 -2.04 16.50 11.86
CA ASP A 57 -1.44 16.03 10.61
C ASP A 57 -1.24 14.51 10.59
N ALA A 58 -1.02 13.87 11.74
CA ALA A 58 -0.67 12.45 11.81
C ALA A 58 -1.69 11.52 11.10
N PRO A 59 -3.02 11.68 11.28
CA PRO A 59 -4.03 10.93 10.52
C PRO A 59 -3.92 11.15 9.00
N TRP A 60 -3.62 12.38 8.55
CA TRP A 60 -3.42 12.70 7.13
C TRP A 60 -2.16 12.05 6.57
N HIS A 61 -1.04 12.11 7.30
CA HIS A 61 0.20 11.43 6.91
C HIS A 61 -0.01 9.92 6.80
N GLN A 62 -0.71 9.32 7.75
CA GLN A 62 -1.02 7.89 7.74
C GLN A 62 -1.92 7.52 6.56
N THR A 63 -2.97 8.29 6.29
CA THR A 63 -3.86 8.05 5.15
C THR A 63 -3.10 8.12 3.83
N ARG A 64 -2.20 9.10 3.68
CA ARG A 64 -1.36 9.25 2.48
C ARG A 64 -0.38 8.08 2.29
N LEU A 65 0.15 7.52 3.38
CA LEU A 65 0.97 6.30 3.34
C LEU A 65 0.14 5.10 2.87
N LEU A 66 -1.04 4.90 3.46
CA LEU A 66 -1.94 3.80 3.12
C LEU A 66 -2.44 3.89 1.67
N LEU A 67 -2.67 5.11 1.16
CA LEU A 67 -3.03 5.32 -0.24
C LEU A 67 -1.93 4.82 -1.19
N ARG A 68 -0.66 5.14 -0.89
CA ARG A 68 0.48 4.65 -1.69
C ARG A 68 0.59 3.14 -1.62
N LEU A 69 0.42 2.55 -0.44
CA LEU A 69 0.45 1.10 -0.27
C LEU A 69 -0.69 0.40 -1.03
N HIS A 70 -1.91 0.92 -0.98
CA HIS A 70 -3.03 0.39 -1.76
C HIS A 70 -2.74 0.46 -3.26
N ARG A 71 -2.22 1.60 -3.75
CA ARG A 71 -1.82 1.74 -5.15
C ARG A 71 -0.76 0.71 -5.55
N TYR A 72 0.29 0.53 -4.75
CA TYR A 72 1.32 -0.46 -5.06
C TYR A 72 0.80 -1.89 -5.00
N ALA A 73 -0.09 -2.21 -4.07
CA ALA A 73 -0.75 -3.52 -4.04
C ALA A 73 -1.57 -3.74 -5.32
N HIS A 74 -2.30 -2.73 -5.79
CA HIS A 74 -3.06 -2.81 -7.03
C HIS A 74 -2.15 -2.98 -8.25
N GLU A 75 -1.03 -2.24 -8.34
CA GLU A 75 -0.04 -2.37 -9.41
C GLU A 75 0.58 -3.78 -9.43
N VAL A 76 0.85 -4.38 -8.26
CA VAL A 76 1.40 -5.74 -8.17
C VAL A 76 0.37 -6.81 -8.54
N VAL A 77 -0.90 -6.63 -8.19
CA VAL A 77 -1.99 -7.59 -8.53
C VAL A 77 -2.29 -7.59 -10.03
N HIS A 78 -2.36 -6.40 -10.64
CA HIS A 78 -2.83 -6.25 -12.03
C HIS A 78 -1.68 -6.24 -13.04
N GLY A 79 -0.43 -6.15 -12.55
CA GLY A 79 0.75 -5.92 -13.38
C GLY A 79 0.87 -4.46 -13.82
N ALA A 80 2.10 -4.03 -14.11
CA ALA A 80 2.30 -2.84 -14.91
C ALA A 80 1.94 -3.17 -16.38
N PRO A 81 1.34 -2.24 -17.14
CA PRO A 81 1.30 -2.40 -18.59
C PRO A 81 2.72 -2.60 -19.09
N ASP A 82 2.93 -3.58 -19.96
CA ASP A 82 4.23 -3.82 -20.60
C ASP A 82 4.66 -2.50 -21.26
N PRO A 83 5.85 -1.95 -20.95
CA PRO A 83 6.31 -0.75 -21.62
C PRO A 83 6.38 -1.05 -23.13
N PRO A 84 5.95 -0.11 -24.00
CA PRO A 84 6.07 -0.33 -25.43
C PRO A 84 7.54 -0.53 -25.79
N LEU A 85 7.83 -1.65 -26.45
CA LEU A 85 9.15 -1.98 -27.02
C LEU A 85 9.53 -0.98 -28.12
#